data_AF-R1FTV8-F1
#
_entry.id   AF-R1FTV8-F1
#
_cell.length_a   1.000
_cell.length_b   1.000
_cell.length_c   1.000
_cell.angle_alpha   90.00
_cell.angle_beta   90.00
_cell.angle_gamma   90.00
#
_symmetry.space_group_name_H-M   'P 1'
#
loop_
_entity.id
_entity.type
_entity.pdbx_description
1 polymer ?
#
loop_
_entity_poly.entity_id
_entity_poly.type
_entity_poly.pdbx_seq_one_letter_code
_entity_poly.pdbx_strand_id
1 'polypeptide(L)'
;MDTVKAPRTSAYDAGKARRESQASIASVRASARMTSAHRVQPQRLSQPIDDSEKAVGAAEWWNAGMVILGEVMGTGVLGLAGHATGLGYLIAFPAMVIFGFTSTYSGLLLCRCKVDLFAGEGVGGYGDLATTVGGPIFGAFTKFMIVINWYLLMPYYLVASGGSLSVVAPDAPVCGYIWTLMMAILILPPMQFTTLTEVSLLCGASTAAIIIVIFLII
;
A
#
# COMPACT_ATOMS: atom_id res chain seq x y z
N MET A 1 -79.18 -43.33 32.47
CA MET A 1 -78.97 -41.95 31.97
C MET A 1 -77.54 -41.58 32.30
N ASP A 2 -76.63 -41.96 31.41
CA ASP A 2 -75.19 -41.83 31.60
C ASP A 2 -74.73 -40.42 31.23
N THR A 3 -74.25 -39.67 32.21
CA THR A 3 -73.57 -38.39 31.96
C THR A 3 -72.13 -38.67 31.54
N VAL A 4 -71.89 -38.59 30.24
CA VAL A 4 -70.56 -38.59 29.60
C VAL A 4 -69.72 -37.45 30.18
N LYS A 5 -68.64 -37.81 30.88
CA LYS A 5 -67.68 -36.86 31.46
C LYS A 5 -66.67 -36.46 30.38
N ALA A 6 -66.72 -35.21 29.95
CA ALA A 6 -65.80 -34.65 28.95
C ALA A 6 -64.31 -34.76 29.39
N PRO A 7 -63.39 -35.11 28.48
CA PRO A 7 -61.96 -35.15 28.80
C PRO A 7 -61.40 -33.74 29.01
N ARG A 8 -60.84 -33.50 30.20
CA ARG A 8 -60.04 -32.31 30.54
C ARG A 8 -58.66 -32.41 29.88
N THR A 9 -58.55 -32.13 28.60
CA THR A 9 -57.25 -32.09 27.88
C THR A 9 -56.86 -30.70 27.37
N SER A 10 -57.65 -29.65 27.63
CA SER A 10 -57.43 -28.35 26.97
C SER A 10 -56.35 -27.45 27.63
N ALA A 11 -56.14 -27.53 28.94
CA ALA A 11 -55.24 -26.59 29.63
C ALA A 11 -53.76 -27.01 29.63
N TYR A 12 -53.47 -28.32 29.60
CA TYR A 12 -52.10 -28.83 29.66
C TYR A 12 -51.38 -28.71 28.31
N ASP A 13 -52.09 -28.99 27.21
CA ASP A 13 -51.53 -28.88 25.85
C ASP A 13 -51.28 -27.43 25.41
N ALA A 14 -52.11 -26.49 25.85
CA ALA A 14 -51.91 -25.06 25.60
C ALA A 14 -50.63 -24.53 26.27
N GLY A 15 -50.27 -25.05 27.46
CA GLY A 15 -49.05 -24.69 28.17
C GLY A 15 -47.78 -25.24 27.49
N LYS A 16 -47.87 -26.44 26.91
CA LYS A 16 -46.74 -27.09 26.21
C LYS A 16 -46.44 -26.41 24.86
N ALA A 17 -47.47 -26.12 24.07
CA ALA A 17 -47.31 -25.41 22.79
C ALA A 17 -46.72 -24.00 22.96
N ARG A 18 -47.07 -23.30 24.06
CA ARG A 18 -46.51 -21.98 24.37
C ARG A 18 -45.02 -22.02 24.76
N ARG A 19 -44.58 -23.10 25.42
CA ARG A 19 -43.17 -23.32 25.76
C ARG A 19 -42.33 -23.70 24.54
N GLU A 20 -42.87 -24.51 23.63
CA GLU A 20 -42.19 -24.87 22.38
C GLU A 20 -42.08 -23.68 21.41
N SER A 21 -43.11 -22.83 21.33
CA SER A 21 -43.08 -21.58 20.56
C SER A 21 -42.06 -20.57 21.13
N GLN A 22 -41.97 -20.45 22.46
CA GLN A 22 -40.96 -19.59 23.09
C GLN A 22 -39.53 -20.11 22.92
N ALA A 23 -39.32 -21.43 22.96
CA ALA A 23 -38.02 -22.04 22.70
C ALA A 23 -37.58 -21.87 21.23
N SER A 24 -38.52 -21.97 20.28
CA SER A 24 -38.27 -21.72 18.85
C SER A 24 -37.98 -20.24 18.56
N ILE A 25 -38.70 -19.30 19.19
CA ILE A 25 -38.40 -17.85 19.06
C ILE A 25 -37.05 -17.52 19.70
N ALA A 26 -36.68 -18.16 20.81
CA ALA A 26 -35.38 -17.99 21.45
C ALA A 26 -34.23 -18.54 20.58
N SER A 27 -34.41 -19.69 19.92
CA SER A 27 -33.38 -20.25 19.02
C SER A 27 -33.26 -19.46 17.72
N VAL A 28 -34.36 -18.92 17.18
CA VAL A 28 -34.33 -17.99 16.03
C VAL A 28 -33.67 -16.65 16.40
N ARG A 29 -33.92 -16.11 17.61
CA ARG A 29 -33.18 -14.93 18.11
C ARG A 29 -31.70 -15.20 18.36
N ALA A 30 -31.34 -16.39 18.82
CA ALA A 30 -29.95 -16.80 19.00
C ALA A 30 -29.23 -16.96 17.65
N SER A 31 -29.89 -17.57 16.66
CA SER A 31 -29.37 -17.74 15.30
C SER A 31 -29.26 -16.39 14.54
N ALA A 32 -30.22 -15.47 14.74
CA ALA A 32 -30.16 -14.11 14.20
C ALA A 32 -29.08 -13.23 14.88
N ARG A 33 -28.74 -13.49 16.15
CA ARG A 33 -27.57 -12.87 16.81
C ARG A 33 -26.24 -13.41 16.27
N MET A 34 -26.19 -14.68 15.86
CA MET A 34 -24.97 -15.31 15.36
C MET A 34 -24.66 -14.94 13.89
N THR A 35 -25.67 -14.62 13.08
CA THR A 35 -25.49 -14.14 11.70
C THR A 35 -25.31 -12.62 11.59
N SER A 36 -25.54 -11.88 12.68
CA SER A 36 -25.15 -10.46 12.81
C SER A 36 -23.76 -10.28 13.45
N ALA A 37 -22.90 -11.31 13.41
CA ALA A 37 -21.53 -11.28 13.89
C ALA A 37 -20.48 -10.97 12.79
N HIS A 38 -20.93 -10.37 11.67
CA HIS A 38 -20.03 -9.71 10.72
C HIS A 38 -20.53 -8.30 10.39
N ARG A 39 -20.88 -7.55 11.45
CA ARG A 39 -20.97 -6.10 11.38
C ARG A 39 -19.69 -5.57 12.02
N VAL A 40 -18.82 -4.98 11.20
CA VAL A 40 -17.62 -4.26 11.62
C VAL A 40 -17.95 -3.44 12.86
N GLN A 41 -17.39 -3.85 13.99
CA GLN A 41 -17.41 -3.11 15.23
C GLN A 41 -16.66 -1.79 14.97
N PRO A 42 -17.28 -0.60 15.11
CA PRO A 42 -16.53 0.64 15.21
C PRO A 42 -15.97 0.69 16.65
N GLN A 43 -15.03 -0.20 16.96
CA GLN A 43 -14.39 -0.26 18.25
C GLN A 43 -13.10 0.57 18.22
N ARG A 44 -13.23 1.90 18.13
CA ARG A 44 -12.27 2.92 18.62
C ARG A 44 -12.93 4.32 18.59
N LEU A 45 -13.69 4.71 19.62
CA LEU A 45 -14.03 6.12 19.80
C LEU A 45 -13.98 6.58 21.27
N SER A 46 -13.20 5.91 22.11
CA SER A 46 -12.94 6.37 23.49
C SER A 46 -11.67 5.72 24.05
N GLN A 47 -10.60 5.70 23.28
CA GLN A 47 -9.26 5.62 23.88
C GLN A 47 -8.66 7.02 23.79
N PRO A 48 -7.98 7.51 24.85
CA PRO A 48 -7.16 8.70 24.71
C PRO A 48 -6.20 8.42 23.56
N ILE A 49 -6.06 9.37 22.64
CA ILE A 49 -5.13 9.27 21.51
C ILE A 49 -3.75 9.01 22.11
N ASP A 50 -3.38 7.73 22.13
CA ASP A 50 -2.13 7.24 22.67
C ASP A 50 -1.03 7.93 21.87
N ASP A 51 0.01 8.44 22.53
CA ASP A 51 1.07 9.21 21.88
C ASP A 51 1.81 8.39 20.78
N SER A 52 1.52 7.09 20.69
CA SER A 52 1.83 6.19 19.57
C SER A 52 1.18 6.59 18.24
N GLU A 53 -0.03 7.15 18.21
CA GLU A 53 -0.67 7.64 16.98
C GLU A 53 0.00 8.93 16.46
N LYS A 54 0.53 9.75 17.37
CA LYS A 54 1.42 10.88 17.01
C LYS A 54 2.76 10.41 16.45
N ALA A 55 3.24 9.22 16.85
CA ALA A 55 4.47 8.65 16.31
C ALA A 55 4.29 8.12 14.88
N VAL A 56 3.11 7.59 14.52
CA VAL A 56 2.78 7.21 13.12
C VAL A 56 2.51 8.45 12.25
N GLY A 57 2.01 9.54 12.86
CA GLY A 57 1.90 10.86 12.23
C GLY A 57 3.21 11.63 12.10
N ALA A 58 4.31 11.13 12.67
CA ALA A 58 5.63 11.77 12.68
C ALA A 58 6.57 11.28 11.57
N ALA A 59 6.05 10.56 10.57
CA ALA A 59 6.67 10.62 9.25
C ALA A 59 6.45 12.05 8.72
N GLU A 60 7.33 12.98 9.14
CA GLU A 60 7.28 14.36 8.69
C GLU A 60 7.14 14.38 7.16
N TRP A 61 6.29 15.27 6.64
CA TRP A 61 6.08 15.47 5.21
C TRP A 61 7.41 15.57 4.43
N TRP A 62 8.44 16.04 5.12
CA TRP A 62 9.82 16.07 4.67
C TRP A 62 10.41 14.69 4.35
N ASN A 63 10.27 13.71 5.25
CA ASN A 63 10.79 12.36 5.07
C ASN A 63 10.09 11.68 3.87
N ALA A 64 8.78 11.84 3.76
CA ALA A 64 8.02 11.36 2.61
C ALA A 64 8.45 12.05 1.31
N GLY A 65 8.67 13.36 1.35
CA GLY A 65 9.18 14.14 0.22
C GLY A 65 10.55 13.67 -0.26
N MET A 66 11.48 13.40 0.66
CA MET A 66 12.82 12.92 0.32
C MET A 66 12.83 11.53 -0.30
N VAL A 67 11.95 10.63 0.15
CA VAL A 67 11.79 9.32 -0.48
C VAL A 67 11.28 9.47 -1.91
N ILE A 68 10.25 10.30 -2.12
CA ILE A 68 9.70 10.55 -3.47
C ILE A 68 10.77 11.18 -4.37
N LEU A 69 11.49 12.19 -3.89
CA LEU A 69 12.54 12.85 -4.65
C LEU A 69 13.69 11.90 -4.99
N GLY A 70 14.15 11.08 -4.04
CA GLY A 70 15.22 10.11 -4.25
C GLY A 70 14.87 9.08 -5.32
N GLU A 71 13.66 8.53 -5.28
CA GLU A 71 13.20 7.55 -6.29
C GLU A 71 13.05 8.19 -7.68
N VAL A 72 12.44 9.38 -7.76
CA VAL A 72 12.19 10.08 -9.04
C VAL A 72 13.49 10.60 -9.66
N MET A 73 14.36 11.22 -8.87
CA MET A 73 15.64 11.75 -9.36
C MET A 73 16.61 10.62 -9.72
N GLY A 74 16.65 9.54 -8.93
CA GLY A 74 17.53 8.40 -9.17
C GLY A 74 17.27 7.73 -10.52
N THR A 75 16.16 7.01 -10.64
CA THR A 75 15.85 6.26 -11.87
C THR A 75 15.49 7.16 -13.03
N GLY A 76 14.76 8.25 -12.75
CA GLY A 76 14.29 9.18 -13.76
C GLY A 76 15.46 9.76 -14.53
N VAL A 77 16.45 10.34 -13.85
CA VAL A 77 17.57 11.03 -14.51
C VAL A 77 18.46 10.04 -15.29
N LEU A 78 18.71 8.85 -14.73
CA LEU A 78 19.54 7.83 -15.39
C LEU A 78 18.94 7.36 -16.73
N GLY A 79 17.62 7.17 -16.80
CA GLY A 79 16.94 6.81 -18.04
C GLY A 79 16.74 7.98 -19.00
N LEU A 80 16.52 9.19 -18.46
CA LEU A 80 16.12 10.35 -19.24
C LEU A 80 17.16 10.76 -20.28
N ALA A 81 18.45 10.73 -19.93
CA ALA A 81 19.52 11.14 -20.84
C ALA A 81 19.56 10.24 -22.11
N GLY A 82 19.40 8.93 -21.94
CA GLY A 82 19.38 7.98 -23.06
C GLY A 82 18.13 8.12 -23.93
N HIS A 83 16.96 8.32 -23.33
CA HIS A 83 15.72 8.45 -24.09
C HIS A 83 15.58 9.82 -24.78
N ALA A 84 16.06 10.90 -24.15
CA ALA A 84 16.00 12.25 -24.71
C ALA A 84 16.87 12.39 -25.97
N THR A 85 18.03 11.73 -26.00
CA THR A 85 18.91 11.72 -27.18
C THR A 85 18.33 10.92 -28.34
N GLY A 86 17.62 9.82 -28.06
CA GLY A 86 16.97 9.01 -29.10
C GLY A 86 15.71 9.62 -29.71
N LEU A 87 14.92 10.35 -28.91
CA LEU A 87 13.63 10.90 -29.34
C LEU A 87 13.73 12.34 -29.89
N GLY A 88 14.83 13.03 -29.60
CA GLY A 88 15.05 14.43 -29.97
C GLY A 88 14.35 15.41 -29.02
N TYR A 89 14.96 16.58 -28.83
CA TYR A 89 14.52 17.57 -27.84
C TYR A 89 13.08 18.06 -28.06
N LEU A 90 12.67 18.19 -29.33
CA LEU A 90 11.35 18.70 -29.72
C LEU A 90 10.19 17.82 -29.25
N ILE A 91 10.38 16.51 -29.15
CA ILE A 91 9.35 15.56 -28.68
C ILE A 91 9.55 15.25 -27.20
N ALA A 92 10.80 15.12 -26.76
CA ALA A 92 11.13 14.80 -25.37
C ALA A 92 10.63 15.87 -24.39
N PHE A 93 10.82 17.16 -24.70
CA PHE A 93 10.42 18.25 -23.81
C PHE A 93 8.89 18.30 -23.53
N PRO A 94 8.00 18.36 -24.55
CA PRO A 94 6.56 18.36 -24.29
C PRO A 94 6.07 17.06 -23.64
N ALA A 95 6.67 15.91 -23.98
CA ALA A 95 6.33 14.64 -23.35
C ALA A 95 6.64 14.64 -21.84
N MET A 96 7.79 15.19 -21.43
CA MET A 96 8.14 15.34 -20.01
C MET A 96 7.14 16.25 -19.27
N VAL A 97 6.75 17.37 -19.88
CA VAL A 97 5.79 18.31 -19.28
C VAL A 97 4.43 17.64 -19.10
N ILE A 98 3.90 16.98 -20.13
CA ILE A 98 2.62 16.27 -20.06
C ILE A 98 2.67 15.18 -19.00
N PHE A 99 3.73 14.37 -18.99
CA PHE A 99 3.91 13.31 -18.01
C PHE A 99 3.98 13.85 -16.57
N GLY A 100 4.66 14.98 -16.37
CA GLY A 100 4.71 15.67 -15.08
C GLY A 100 3.33 16.11 -14.58
N PHE A 101 2.51 16.72 -15.45
CA PHE A 101 1.14 17.09 -15.12
C PHE A 101 0.25 15.88 -14.84
N THR A 102 0.31 14.84 -15.68
CA THR A 102 -0.46 13.61 -15.48
C THR A 102 -0.08 12.93 -14.16
N SER A 103 1.21 12.82 -13.87
CA SER A 103 1.71 12.23 -12.62
C SER A 103 1.24 13.02 -11.39
N THR A 104 1.34 14.35 -11.43
CA THR A 104 0.86 15.23 -10.36
C THR A 104 -0.65 15.08 -10.15
N TYR A 105 -1.42 15.04 -11.23
CA TYR A 105 -2.86 14.87 -11.19
C TYR A 105 -3.27 13.51 -10.60
N SER A 106 -2.60 12.42 -11.02
CA SER A 106 -2.80 11.09 -10.44
C SER A 106 -2.47 11.05 -8.95
N GLY A 107 -1.39 11.72 -8.51
CA GLY A 107 -1.03 11.84 -7.10
C GLY A 107 -2.09 12.58 -6.27
N LEU A 108 -2.63 13.68 -6.82
CA LEU A 108 -3.71 14.44 -6.16
C LEU A 108 -5.01 13.62 -6.03
N LEU A 109 -5.37 12.86 -7.05
CA LEU A 109 -6.51 11.93 -7.00
C LEU A 109 -6.34 10.88 -5.91
N LEU A 110 -5.16 10.28 -5.80
CA LEU A 110 -4.85 9.29 -4.76
C LEU A 110 -4.89 9.92 -3.36
N CYS A 111 -4.38 11.14 -3.21
CA CYS A 111 -4.42 11.88 -1.96
C CYS A 111 -5.87 12.17 -1.53
N ARG A 112 -6.71 12.68 -2.45
CA ARG A 112 -8.14 12.90 -2.20
C ARG A 112 -8.88 11.61 -1.85
N CYS A 113 -8.64 10.52 -2.57
CA CYS A 113 -9.24 9.23 -2.22
C CYS A 113 -8.87 8.79 -0.80
N LYS A 114 -7.61 8.96 -0.38
CA LYS A 114 -7.17 8.60 0.97
C LYS A 114 -7.75 9.52 2.05
N VAL A 115 -7.71 10.84 1.83
CA VAL A 115 -8.07 11.86 2.83
C VAL A 115 -9.57 12.10 2.90
N ASP A 116 -10.27 12.20 1.76
CA ASP A 116 -11.68 12.60 1.73
C ASP A 116 -12.61 11.40 1.84
N LEU A 117 -12.22 10.24 1.28
CA LEU A 117 -13.10 9.08 1.15
C LEU A 117 -12.93 8.05 2.28
N PHE A 118 -11.74 7.95 2.87
CA PHE A 118 -11.41 6.91 3.87
C PHE A 118 -10.70 7.45 5.12
N ALA A 119 -10.99 8.70 5.48
CA ALA A 119 -10.38 9.47 6.58
C ALA A 119 -10.43 8.81 7.99
N GLY A 120 -11.14 7.69 8.15
CA GLY A 120 -11.31 7.02 9.44
C GLY A 120 -11.26 5.48 9.40
N GLU A 121 -11.00 4.85 8.25
CA GLU A 121 -11.05 3.38 8.13
C GLU A 121 -9.69 2.69 8.34
N GLY A 122 -8.61 3.44 8.62
CA GLY A 122 -7.30 2.85 8.88
C GLY A 122 -6.78 2.01 7.71
N VAL A 123 -7.11 2.42 6.47
CA VAL A 123 -6.71 1.72 5.25
C VAL A 123 -5.18 1.75 5.12
N GLY A 124 -4.55 0.57 5.27
CA GLY A 124 -3.10 0.42 5.41
C GLY A 124 -2.29 0.63 4.14
N GLY A 125 -2.89 0.58 2.94
CA GLY A 125 -2.17 0.75 1.68
C GLY A 125 -3.03 0.95 0.44
N TYR A 126 -2.39 1.29 -0.69
CA TYR A 126 -3.05 1.58 -1.97
C TYR A 126 -3.90 0.43 -2.50
N GLY A 127 -3.48 -0.81 -2.25
CA GLY A 127 -4.24 -2.01 -2.64
C GLY A 127 -5.56 -2.16 -1.88
N ASP A 128 -5.62 -1.71 -0.63
CA ASP A 128 -6.84 -1.74 0.17
C ASP A 128 -7.78 -0.59 -0.21
N LEU A 129 -7.20 0.58 -0.55
CA LEU A 129 -7.95 1.70 -1.12
C LEU A 129 -8.68 1.29 -2.41
N ALA A 130 -7.98 0.53 -3.27
CA ALA A 130 -8.54 0.02 -4.51
C ALA A 130 -9.66 -1.01 -4.28
N THR A 131 -9.56 -1.86 -3.23
CA THR A 131 -10.66 -2.78 -2.89
C THR A 131 -11.93 -2.05 -2.47
N THR A 132 -11.80 -0.91 -1.77
CA THR A 132 -12.96 -0.18 -1.26
C THR A 132 -13.63 0.69 -2.33
N VAL A 133 -12.85 1.25 -3.27
CA VAL A 133 -13.39 2.07 -4.37
C VAL A 133 -13.97 1.21 -5.50
N GLY A 134 -13.25 0.16 -5.93
CA GLY A 134 -13.56 -0.63 -7.13
C GLY A 134 -14.06 -2.04 -6.87
N GLY A 135 -14.21 -2.43 -5.60
CA GLY A 135 -14.59 -3.78 -5.19
C GLY A 135 -13.43 -4.78 -5.13
N PRO A 136 -13.71 -6.04 -4.73
CA PRO A 136 -12.68 -7.02 -4.39
C PRO A 136 -11.81 -7.46 -5.58
N ILE A 137 -12.39 -7.56 -6.78
CA ILE A 137 -11.65 -7.96 -8.00
C ILE A 137 -10.66 -6.86 -8.40
N PHE A 138 -11.12 -5.61 -8.42
CA PHE A 138 -10.28 -4.47 -8.80
C PHE A 138 -9.13 -4.30 -7.80
N GLY A 139 -9.39 -4.39 -6.51
CA GLY A 139 -8.32 -4.28 -5.52
C GLY A 139 -7.34 -5.45 -5.52
N ALA A 140 -7.78 -6.68 -5.79
CA ALA A 140 -6.87 -7.81 -6.00
C ALA A 140 -5.94 -7.59 -7.21
N PHE A 141 -6.50 -7.08 -8.32
CA PHE A 141 -5.73 -6.72 -9.50
C PHE A 141 -4.70 -5.62 -9.21
N THR A 142 -5.09 -4.54 -8.50
CA THR A 142 -4.17 -3.47 -8.12
C THR A 142 -3.04 -3.97 -7.21
N LYS A 143 -3.35 -4.81 -6.22
CA LYS A 143 -2.33 -5.43 -5.35
C LYS A 143 -1.33 -6.24 -6.17
N PHE A 144 -1.80 -7.03 -7.12
CA PHE A 144 -0.96 -7.83 -8.01
C PHE A 144 -0.06 -6.96 -8.90
N MET A 145 -0.59 -5.89 -9.49
CA MET A 145 0.18 -4.94 -10.30
C MET A 145 1.27 -4.23 -9.49
N ILE A 146 0.97 -3.82 -8.25
CA ILE A 146 1.96 -3.20 -7.35
C ILE A 146 3.12 -4.17 -7.07
N VAL A 147 2.83 -5.44 -6.76
CA VAL A 147 3.86 -6.46 -6.50
C VAL A 147 4.72 -6.71 -7.74
N ILE A 148 4.12 -6.82 -8.92
CA ILE A 148 4.86 -6.97 -10.17
C ILE A 148 5.77 -5.77 -10.42
N ASN A 149 5.27 -4.56 -10.22
CA ASN A 149 6.06 -3.33 -10.40
C ASN A 149 7.32 -3.36 -9.53
N TRP A 150 7.19 -3.67 -8.24
CA TRP A 150 8.34 -3.78 -7.34
C TRP A 150 9.29 -4.92 -7.71
N TYR A 151 8.75 -6.05 -8.15
CA TYR A 151 9.55 -7.19 -8.60
C TYR A 151 10.38 -6.87 -9.85
N LEU A 152 9.83 -6.12 -10.81
CA LEU A 152 10.54 -5.74 -12.04
C LEU A 152 11.52 -4.59 -11.83
N LEU A 153 11.28 -3.71 -10.84
CA LEU A 153 12.22 -2.65 -10.49
C LEU A 153 13.51 -3.20 -9.86
N MET A 154 13.42 -4.24 -9.04
CA MET A 154 14.58 -4.89 -8.39
C MET A 154 15.74 -5.23 -9.36
N PRO A 155 15.55 -6.06 -10.41
CA PRO A 155 16.62 -6.39 -11.34
C PRO A 155 17.06 -5.18 -12.17
N TYR A 156 16.15 -4.25 -12.48
CA TYR A 156 16.50 -3.02 -13.19
C TYR A 156 17.49 -2.16 -12.40
N TYR A 157 17.21 -1.91 -11.12
CA TYR A 157 18.10 -1.19 -10.21
C TYR A 157 19.46 -1.89 -10.05
N LEU A 158 19.44 -3.22 -9.95
CA LEU A 158 20.66 -4.00 -9.77
C LEU A 158 21.58 -3.96 -11.00
N VAL A 159 21.01 -4.04 -12.20
CA VAL A 159 21.77 -3.94 -13.46
C VAL A 159 22.30 -2.52 -13.66
N ALA A 160 21.47 -1.50 -13.41
CA ALA A 160 21.87 -0.10 -13.56
C ALA A 160 23.00 0.30 -12.61
N SER A 161 22.91 -0.11 -11.34
CA SER A 161 23.97 0.13 -10.34
C SER A 161 25.24 -0.65 -10.66
N GLY A 162 25.14 -1.91 -11.11
CA GLY A 162 26.29 -2.71 -11.55
C GLY A 162 27.04 -2.06 -12.73
N GLY A 163 26.32 -1.53 -13.73
CA GLY A 163 26.93 -0.78 -14.82
C GLY A 163 27.60 0.52 -14.37
N SER A 164 27.04 1.18 -13.35
CA SER A 164 27.66 2.38 -12.75
C SER A 164 28.97 2.02 -12.03
N LEU A 165 29.03 0.85 -11.38
CA LEU A 165 30.25 0.38 -10.71
C LEU A 165 31.38 0.06 -11.68
N SER A 166 31.07 -0.50 -12.85
CA SER A 166 32.09 -0.83 -13.84
C SER A 166 32.76 0.42 -14.44
N VAL A 167 32.09 1.57 -14.41
CA VAL A 167 32.66 2.87 -14.84
C VAL A 167 33.67 3.40 -13.80
N VAL A 168 33.49 3.09 -12.52
CA VAL A 168 34.39 3.55 -11.45
C VAL A 168 35.74 2.84 -11.50
N ALA A 169 35.78 1.58 -11.95
CA ALA A 169 36.99 0.76 -12.05
C ALA A 169 37.16 0.19 -13.47
N PRO A 170 37.50 1.05 -14.45
CA PRO A 170 37.56 0.66 -15.87
C PRO A 170 38.67 -0.33 -16.19
N ASP A 171 39.73 -0.39 -15.37
CA ASP A 171 40.92 -1.21 -15.61
C ASP A 171 40.77 -2.67 -15.14
N ALA A 172 39.64 -3.04 -14.51
CA ALA A 172 39.43 -4.38 -14.00
C ALA A 172 38.77 -5.29 -15.07
N PRO A 173 39.41 -6.40 -15.49
CA PRO A 173 38.88 -7.31 -16.52
C PRO A 173 37.82 -8.27 -15.93
N VAL A 174 36.72 -7.71 -15.44
CA VAL A 174 35.61 -8.45 -14.83
C VAL A 174 34.38 -8.41 -15.72
N CYS A 175 33.70 -9.56 -15.83
CA CYS A 175 32.45 -9.69 -16.58
C CYS A 175 31.34 -8.83 -15.95
N GLY A 176 30.44 -8.28 -16.77
CA GLY A 176 29.31 -7.47 -16.32
C GLY A 176 28.44 -8.15 -15.24
N TYR A 177 28.30 -9.47 -15.29
CA TYR A 177 27.59 -10.24 -14.28
C TYR A 177 28.26 -10.21 -12.89
N ILE A 178 29.59 -10.12 -12.84
CA ILE A 178 30.33 -10.05 -11.57
C ILE A 178 30.10 -8.68 -10.93
N TRP A 179 30.05 -7.60 -11.73
CA TRP A 179 29.74 -6.25 -11.23
C TRP A 179 28.34 -6.15 -10.62
N THR A 180 27.34 -6.77 -11.24
CA THR A 180 25.98 -6.80 -10.68
C THR A 180 25.92 -7.66 -9.40
N LEU A 181 26.66 -8.77 -9.33
CA LEU A 181 26.75 -9.59 -8.13
C LEU A 181 27.46 -8.86 -6.98
N MET A 182 28.52 -8.12 -7.26
CA MET A 182 29.18 -7.26 -6.27
C MET A 182 28.24 -6.18 -5.74
N MET A 183 27.46 -5.55 -6.62
CA MET A 183 26.43 -4.59 -6.20
C MET A 183 25.32 -5.24 -5.36
N ALA A 184 24.91 -6.48 -5.68
CA ALA A 184 23.94 -7.21 -4.87
C ALA A 184 24.42 -7.41 -3.43
N ILE A 185 25.71 -7.72 -3.25
CA ILE A 185 26.33 -7.86 -1.93
C ILE A 185 26.42 -6.50 -1.22
N LEU A 186 26.78 -5.44 -1.94
CA LEU A 186 26.92 -4.09 -1.39
C LEU A 186 25.60 -3.48 -0.91
N ILE A 187 24.46 -3.93 -1.46
CA ILE A 187 23.11 -3.49 -1.05
C ILE A 187 22.65 -4.18 0.24
N LEU A 188 23.23 -5.31 0.66
CA LEU A 188 22.80 -6.04 1.85
C LEU A 188 22.91 -5.23 3.17
N PRO A 189 23.99 -4.46 3.44
CA PRO A 189 24.07 -3.63 4.64
C PRO A 189 22.96 -2.57 4.74
N PRO A 190 22.70 -1.72 3.73
CA PRO A 190 21.63 -0.72 3.83
C PRO A 190 20.22 -1.33 3.84
N MET A 191 20.02 -2.57 3.39
CA MET A 191 18.73 -3.26 3.53
C MET A 191 18.32 -3.50 5.00
N GLN A 192 19.24 -3.35 5.95
CA GLN A 192 18.92 -3.48 7.38
C GLN A 192 18.12 -2.27 7.91
N PHE A 193 18.13 -1.14 7.22
CA PHE A 193 17.33 0.03 7.58
C PHE A 193 15.86 -0.22 7.24
N THR A 194 15.06 -0.49 8.27
CA THR A 194 13.63 -0.77 8.12
C THR A 194 12.75 0.42 8.49
N THR A 195 13.35 1.50 9.01
CA THR A 195 12.61 2.68 9.44
C THR A 195 12.52 3.73 8.33
N LEU A 196 11.37 4.40 8.24
CA LEU A 196 11.11 5.42 7.21
C LEU A 196 12.11 6.59 7.27
N THR A 197 12.50 7.00 8.48
CA THR A 197 13.45 8.09 8.70
C THR A 197 14.84 7.75 8.15
N GLU A 198 15.34 6.54 8.41
CA GLU A 198 16.63 6.08 7.89
C GLU A 198 16.61 5.96 6.37
N VAL A 199 15.54 5.42 5.80
CA VAL A 199 15.35 5.34 4.34
C VAL A 199 15.32 6.75 3.74
N SER A 200 14.62 7.69 4.36
CA SER A 200 14.56 9.08 3.87
C SER A 200 15.93 9.78 3.85
N LEU A 201 16.81 9.47 4.81
CA LEU A 201 18.19 9.97 4.82
C LEU A 201 19.01 9.38 3.68
N LEU A 202 18.85 8.09 3.39
CA LEU A 202 19.50 7.42 2.26
C LEU A 202 19.04 8.02 0.92
N CYS A 203 17.74 8.23 0.76
CA CYS A 203 17.16 8.89 -0.40
C CYS A 203 17.62 10.34 -0.53
N GLY A 204 17.74 11.07 0.59
CA GLY A 204 18.30 12.42 0.63
C GLY A 204 19.76 12.45 0.18
N ALA A 205 20.59 11.52 0.64
CA ALA A 205 21.98 11.39 0.21
C ALA A 205 22.10 11.07 -1.28
N SER A 206 21.26 10.17 -1.80
CA SER A 206 21.18 9.86 -3.24
C SER A 206 20.82 11.11 -4.06
N THR A 207 19.81 11.85 -3.62
CA THR A 207 19.38 13.10 -4.28
C THR A 207 20.51 14.14 -4.29
N ALA A 208 21.21 14.30 -3.16
CA ALA A 208 22.35 15.22 -3.06
C ALA A 208 23.49 14.81 -4.01
N ALA A 209 23.81 13.52 -4.12
CA ALA A 209 24.83 13.02 -5.03
C ALA A 209 24.50 13.38 -6.50
N ILE A 210 23.25 13.20 -6.92
CA ILE A 210 22.80 13.56 -8.28
C ILE A 210 22.90 15.07 -8.52
N ILE A 211 22.46 15.89 -7.55
CA ILE A 211 22.55 17.35 -7.64
C ILE A 211 24.01 17.80 -7.81
N ILE A 212 24.93 17.23 -7.02
CA ILE A 212 26.37 17.53 -7.11
C ILE A 212 26.90 17.17 -8.49
N VAL A 213 26.56 15.99 -9.01
CA VAL A 213 27.00 15.56 -10.36
C VAL A 213 26.46 16.50 -11.43
N ILE A 214 25.20 16.92 -11.35
CA ILE A 214 24.62 17.89 -12.29
C ILE A 214 25.38 19.23 -12.25
N PHE A 215 25.66 19.76 -11.06
CA PHE A 215 26.43 21.00 -10.93
C PHE A 215 27.88 20.89 -11.37
N LEU A 216 28.48 19.69 -11.36
CA LEU A 216 29.84 19.47 -11.84
C LEU A 216 29.89 19.42 -13.37
N ILE A 217 28.85 18.87 -14.01
CA ILE A 217 28.75 18.74 -15.46
C ILE A 217 28.42 20.07 -16.15
N ILE A 218 27.57 20.90 -15.53
CA ILE A 218 27.19 22.25 -16.01
C ILE A 218 28.34 23.23 -15.77
#